data_AF-A0A8J4UEV8-F1
#
_entry.id   AF-A0A8J4UEV8-F1
#
_cell.length_a   1.000
_cell.length_b   1.000
_cell.length_c   1.000
_cell.angle_alpha   90.00
_cell.angle_beta   90.00
_cell.angle_gamma   90.00
#
_symmetry.space_group_name_H-M   'P 1'
#
loop_
_entity.id
_entity.type
_entity.pdbx_description
1 polymer ?
#
loop_
_entity_poly.entity_id
_entity_poly.type
_entity_poly.pdbx_seq_one_letter_code
_entity_poly.pdbx_strand_id
1 'polypeptide(L)'
;MKPQIPVYTGEIVTLTCELKHGTGWEFQWYRNNHQNLGTEQKYTNTLKLTVNNAGETVYRCTARRRNPWTDRYYDTEYSNEVRITAR
;
A
#
# COMPACT_ATOMS: atom_id res chain seq x y z
N MET A 1 -0.93 9.21 16.07
CA MET A 1 -0.91 7.77 16.46
C MET A 1 -0.70 6.95 15.20
N LYS A 2 0.25 6.00 15.19
CA LYS A 2 0.44 5.08 14.06
C LYS A 2 -0.48 3.87 14.28
N PRO A 3 -1.36 3.49 13.33
CA PRO A 3 -2.23 2.34 13.52
C PRO A 3 -1.40 1.04 13.58
N GLN A 4 -1.62 0.27 14.65
CA GLN A 4 -1.13 -1.10 14.79
C GLN A 4 -2.34 -2.05 14.73
N ILE A 5 -2.28 -3.03 13.83
CA ILE A 5 -3.34 -4.02 13.65
C ILE A 5 -2.80 -5.38 14.13
N PRO A 6 -3.19 -5.85 15.33
CA PRO A 6 -2.87 -7.21 15.76
C PRO A 6 -3.75 -8.18 14.98
N VAL A 7 -3.14 -9.19 14.36
CA VAL A 7 -3.80 -10.19 13.51
C VAL A 7 -3.23 -11.57 13.79
N TYR A 8 -3.97 -12.61 13.44
CA TYR A 8 -3.49 -13.98 13.47
C TYR A 8 -3.01 -14.44 12.10
N THR A 9 -2.08 -15.40 12.09
CA THR A 9 -1.69 -16.07 10.85
C THR A 9 -2.91 -16.74 10.19
N GLY A 10 -3.02 -16.60 8.87
CA GLY A 10 -4.17 -17.06 8.08
C GLY A 10 -5.27 -16.02 7.87
N GLU A 11 -5.28 -14.92 8.62
CA GLU A 11 -6.27 -13.86 8.42
C GLU A 11 -6.02 -13.07 7.12
N ILE A 12 -7.11 -12.56 6.55
CA ILE A 12 -7.08 -11.72 5.37
C ILE A 12 -7.27 -10.28 5.82
N VAL A 13 -6.25 -9.45 5.55
CA VAL A 13 -6.30 -8.02 5.80
C VAL A 13 -6.51 -7.29 4.48
N THR A 14 -7.36 -6.27 4.53
CA THR A 14 -7.57 -5.34 3.42
C THR A 14 -7.08 -3.96 3.86
N LEU A 15 -6.08 -3.44 3.16
CA LEU A 15 -5.58 -2.07 3.36
C LEU A 15 -6.12 -1.18 2.25
N THR A 16 -6.48 0.05 2.59
CA THR A 16 -6.94 1.06 1.63
C THR A 16 -6.00 2.26 1.67
N CYS A 17 -5.59 2.73 0.49
CA CYS A 17 -4.82 3.95 0.30
C CYS A 17 -5.76 5.05 -0.18
N GLU A 18 -5.83 6.16 0.56
CA GLU A 18 -6.75 7.24 0.25
C GLU A 18 -6.01 8.51 -0.16
N LEU A 19 -6.52 9.18 -1.18
CA LEU A 19 -6.14 10.53 -1.55
C LEU A 19 -7.34 11.44 -1.34
N LYS A 20 -7.14 12.55 -0.62
CA LYS A 20 -8.21 13.52 -0.35
C LYS A 20 -8.82 14.09 -1.63
N HIS A 21 -8.01 14.26 -2.68
CA HIS A 21 -8.45 14.84 -3.94
C HIS A 21 -7.72 14.23 -5.14
N GLY A 22 -8.40 14.17 -6.28
CA GLY A 22 -7.83 13.82 -7.59
C GLY A 22 -8.26 12.45 -8.11
N THR A 23 -8.50 12.38 -9.40
CA THR A 23 -8.82 11.14 -10.15
C THR A 23 -7.70 10.80 -11.14
N GLY A 24 -7.71 9.55 -11.63
CA GLY A 24 -6.70 9.08 -12.60
C GLY A 24 -5.33 8.81 -11.99
N TRP A 25 -5.28 8.48 -10.69
CA TRP A 25 -4.09 8.06 -9.99
C TRP A 25 -4.01 6.55 -9.90
N GLU A 26 -2.81 6.02 -10.04
CA GLU A 26 -2.48 4.63 -9.82
C GLU A 26 -1.77 4.49 -8.48
N PHE A 27 -2.16 3.51 -7.67
CA PHE A 27 -1.62 3.36 -6.33
C PHE A 27 -0.49 2.32 -6.30
N GLN A 28 0.62 2.70 -5.68
CA GLN A 28 1.78 1.84 -5.49
C GLN A 28 1.93 1.50 -4.02
N TRP A 29 2.03 0.22 -3.71
CA TRP A 29 2.18 -0.28 -2.36
C TRP A 29 3.63 -0.69 -2.07
N TYR A 30 4.05 -0.48 -0.82
CA TYR A 30 5.37 -0.80 -0.31
C TYR A 30 5.22 -1.66 0.94
N ARG A 31 5.94 -2.78 0.97
CA ARG A 31 6.07 -3.67 2.12
C ARG A 31 7.49 -3.58 2.63
N ASN A 32 7.68 -3.16 3.88
CA ASN A 32 9.01 -2.97 4.49
C ASN A 32 9.95 -2.11 3.61
N ASN A 33 9.41 -1.03 3.02
CA ASN A 33 10.09 -0.15 2.04
C ASN A 33 10.46 -0.79 0.69
N HIS A 34 10.06 -2.04 0.44
CA HIS A 34 10.23 -2.70 -0.86
C HIS A 34 8.92 -2.69 -1.65
N GLN A 35 9.00 -2.39 -2.95
CA GLN A 35 7.88 -2.45 -3.89
C GLN A 35 7.60 -3.90 -4.38
N ASN A 36 7.97 -4.91 -3.59
CA ASN A 36 7.86 -6.32 -3.96
C ASN A 36 6.52 -6.90 -3.47
N LEU A 37 5.43 -6.37 -4.02
CA LEU A 37 4.09 -6.94 -3.90
C LEU A 37 3.71 -7.49 -5.28
N GLY A 38 3.15 -8.70 -5.29
CA GLY A 38 2.84 -9.46 -6.52
C GLY A 38 2.08 -8.63 -7.56
N THR A 39 2.31 -8.95 -8.83
CA THR A 39 1.92 -8.15 -10.00
C THR A 39 0.41 -7.90 -10.15
N GLU A 40 -0.45 -8.70 -9.50
CA GLU A 40 -1.91 -8.64 -9.67
C GLU A 40 -2.61 -7.51 -8.89
N GLN A 41 -1.92 -6.82 -7.99
CA GLN A 41 -2.50 -5.77 -7.13
C GLN A 41 -1.79 -4.41 -7.29
N LYS A 42 -0.82 -4.34 -8.21
CA LYS A 42 -0.19 -3.07 -8.58
C LYS A 42 -1.26 -2.18 -9.21
N TYR A 43 -1.36 -0.93 -8.73
CA TYR A 43 -2.22 0.13 -9.29
C TYR A 43 -3.68 0.18 -8.81
N THR A 44 -4.02 -0.52 -7.73
CA THR A 44 -5.32 -0.34 -7.06
C THR A 44 -5.17 0.31 -5.69
N ASN A 45 -6.17 1.10 -5.30
CA ASN A 45 -6.18 1.75 -3.98
C ASN A 45 -6.42 0.76 -2.83
N THR A 46 -6.59 -0.53 -3.11
CA THR A 46 -6.86 -1.58 -2.12
C THR A 46 -5.85 -2.72 -2.23
N LEU A 47 -5.20 -3.05 -1.12
CA LEU A 47 -4.27 -4.19 -1.03
C LEU A 47 -4.89 -5.28 -0.16
N LYS A 48 -5.15 -6.45 -0.75
CA LYS A 48 -5.67 -7.62 -0.04
C LYS A 48 -4.56 -8.63 0.18
N LEU A 49 -4.23 -8.88 1.43
CA LEU A 49 -3.10 -9.72 1.82
C LEU A 49 -3.51 -10.78 2.83
N THR A 50 -2.99 -11.98 2.67
CA THR A 50 -3.08 -13.05 3.67
C THR A 50 -1.88 -12.93 4.60
N VAL A 51 -2.14 -12.89 5.90
CA VAL A 51 -1.11 -12.83 6.93
C VAL A 51 -0.45 -14.21 7.05
N ASN A 52 0.68 -14.40 6.40
CA ASN A 52 1.34 -15.71 6.30
C ASN A 52 2.61 -15.85 7.15
N ASN A 53 3.20 -14.73 7.59
CA ASN A 53 4.45 -14.73 8.35
C ASN A 53 4.23 -14.10 9.72
N ALA A 54 4.74 -14.76 10.77
CA ALA A 54 4.82 -14.21 12.11
C ALA A 54 5.75 -12.98 12.14
N GLY A 55 5.41 -11.99 12.98
CA GLY A 55 6.22 -10.77 13.16
C GLY A 55 5.57 -9.51 12.61
N GLU A 56 6.34 -8.41 12.62
CA GLU A 56 5.88 -7.09 12.20
C GLU A 56 6.16 -6.86 10.71
N THR A 57 5.14 -6.41 9.98
CA THR A 57 5.28 -5.91 8.60
C THR A 57 4.74 -4.49 8.52
N VAL A 58 5.52 -3.60 7.90
CA VAL A 58 5.16 -2.19 7.68
C VAL A 58 4.67 -2.02 6.25
N TYR A 59 3.51 -1.38 6.10
CA TYR A 59 2.92 -1.04 4.82
C TYR A 59 2.83 0.48 4.64
N ARG A 60 3.09 0.94 3.41
CA ARG A 60 2.89 2.31 2.94
C ARG A 60 2.41 2.29 1.50
N CYS A 61 1.83 3.39 1.05
CA CYS A 61 1.48 3.59 -0.35
C CYS A 61 1.90 4.98 -0.85
N THR A 62 2.07 5.09 -2.16
CA THR A 62 2.12 6.35 -2.92
C THR A 62 1.09 6.28 -4.03
N ALA A 63 0.77 7.43 -4.61
CA ALA A 63 0.01 7.50 -5.84
C ALA A 63 0.86 8.07 -6.96
N ARG A 64 0.76 7.46 -8.13
CA ARG A 64 1.49 7.82 -9.34
C ARG A 64 0.50 8.23 -10.41
N ARG A 65 0.83 9.25 -11.19
CA ARG A 65 0.05 9.60 -12.37
C ARG A 65 0.96 10.03 -13.51
N ARG A 66 0.55 9.66 -14.71
CA ARG A 66 1.21 10.04 -15.96
C ARG A 66 0.64 11.36 -16.47
N ASN A 67 1.51 12.28 -16.84
CA ASN A 67 1.13 13.47 -17.60
C ASN A 67 1.00 13.09 -19.09
N PRO A 68 -0.19 13.20 -19.70
CA PRO A 68 -0.37 12.82 -21.10
C PRO A 68 0.44 13.65 -22.09
N TRP A 69 0.76 14.91 -21.76
CA TRP A 69 1.44 15.85 -22.65
C TRP A 69 2.95 15.74 -22.62
N THR A 70 3.52 15.44 -21.44
CA THR A 70 4.98 15.38 -21.26
C THR A 70 5.51 13.97 -21.12
N ASP A 71 4.62 12.96 -21.05
CA ASP A 71 4.94 11.57 -20.74
C ASP A 71 5.69 11.38 -19.40
N ARG A 72 5.68 12.41 -18.55
CA ARG A 72 6.33 12.34 -17.23
C ARG A 72 5.40 11.72 -16.21
N TYR A 73 5.97 10.89 -15.35
CA TYR A 73 5.29 10.39 -14.18
C TYR A 73 5.59 11.29 -12.97
N TYR A 74 4.59 11.50 -12.15
CA TYR A 74 4.71 12.19 -10.88
C TYR A 74 4.09 11.31 -9.79
N ASP A 75 4.84 11.18 -8.70
CA ASP A 75 4.45 10.40 -7.53
C ASP A 75 4.12 11.36 -6.37
N THR A 76 3.16 11.01 -5.54
CA THR A 76 2.90 11.71 -4.28
C THR A 76 3.93 11.34 -3.23
N GLU A 77 3.92 12.08 -2.12
CA GLU A 77 4.58 11.62 -0.91
C GLU A 77 4.01 10.28 -0.41
N TYR A 78 4.78 9.61 0.44
CA TYR A 78 4.34 8.39 1.11
C TYR A 78 3.18 8.65 2.07
N SER A 79 2.27 7.69 2.13
CA SER A 79 1.26 7.63 3.18
C SER A 79 1.88 7.47 4.57
N ASN A 80 1.03 7.60 5.58
CA ASN A 80 1.34 7.11 6.92
C ASN A 80 1.67 5.59 6.89
N GLU A 81 2.50 5.18 7.84
CA GLU A 81 2.84 3.77 8.05
C GLU A 81 1.68 3.04 8.73
N VAL A 82 1.38 1.85 8.24
CA VAL A 82 0.52 0.87 8.91
C VAL A 82 1.38 -0.31 9.33
N ARG A 83 1.28 -0.70 10.61
CA ARG A 83 2.01 -1.85 11.17
C ARG A 83 1.04 -3.00 11.38
N ILE A 84 1.31 -4.12 10.73
CA ILE A 84 0.58 -5.37 10.93
C ILE A 84 1.49 -6.30 11.73
N THR A 85 1.00 -6.78 12.88
CA THR A 85 1.75 -7.71 13.73
C THR A 85 0.99 -9.01 13.81
N ALA A 86 1.56 -10.06 13.22
CA ALA A 86 1.01 -11.41 13.25
C ALA A 86 1.41 -12.13 14.54
N ARG A 87 0.43 -12.68 15.26
CA ARG A 87 0.59 -13.53 16.44
C ARG A 87 0.31 -15.00 16.13
#